data_AF-A0A496WKL7-F1
#
_entry.id   AF-A0A496WKL7-F1
#
_cell.length_a   1.000
_cell.length_b   1.000
_cell.length_c   1.000
_cell.angle_alpha   90.00
_cell.angle_beta   90.00
_cell.angle_gamma   90.00
#
_symmetry.space_group_name_H-M   'P 1'
#
loop_
_entity.id
_entity.type
_entity.pdbx_description
1 polymer ?
#
loop_
_entity_poly.entity_id
_entity_poly.type
_entity_poly.pdbx_seq_one_letter_code
_entity_poly.pdbx_strand_id
1 'polypeptide(L)'
;MGVLETGLVDRGLIKPPFFIQTIFGILGGIGADEENLMHMRRMALKLFGEDHEWSVLAAGRFQMPYTTRAGTMGGNVRVGLEDSLYLGKGQFAETNAQQVTKIRRILEDLSLSIATPDESRTGIWDCILKSMNSGRVRNAFRTS
;
A
#
# COMPACT_ATOMS: atom_id res chain seq x y z
N MET A 1 -25.09 7.02 7.80
CA MET A 1 -24.06 7.56 8.70
C MET A 1 -23.83 6.53 9.81
N GLY A 2 -22.86 5.64 9.63
CA GLY A 2 -22.74 4.42 10.45
C GLY A 2 -21.69 4.54 11.54
N VAL A 3 -22.12 4.84 12.77
CA VAL A 3 -21.64 4.46 14.13
C VAL A 3 -20.15 4.14 14.40
N LEU A 4 -19.20 4.56 13.59
CA LEU A 4 -17.77 4.37 13.86
C LEU A 4 -17.14 5.75 14.10
N GLU A 5 -17.04 6.14 15.36
CA GLU A 5 -16.38 7.38 15.77
C GLU A 5 -14.86 7.25 15.52
N THR A 6 -14.34 8.04 14.60
CA THR A 6 -12.91 8.17 14.29
C THR A 6 -12.28 9.23 15.19
N GLY A 7 -12.41 9.06 16.51
CA GLY A 7 -12.26 10.09 17.55
C GLY A 7 -11.40 11.33 17.29
N LEU A 8 -10.21 11.24 16.69
CA LEU A 8 -9.38 12.41 16.34
C LEU A 8 -9.88 13.20 15.12
N VAL A 9 -10.39 12.51 14.11
CA VAL A 9 -10.98 13.10 12.90
C VAL A 9 -12.32 13.75 13.24
N ASP A 10 -13.18 13.08 14.00
CA ASP A 10 -14.47 13.65 14.43
C ASP A 10 -14.29 14.90 15.31
N ARG A 11 -13.18 14.97 16.06
CA ARG A 11 -12.78 16.16 16.84
C ARG A 11 -12.09 17.24 16.00
N GLY A 12 -11.91 17.04 14.69
CA GLY A 12 -11.28 17.98 13.77
C GLY A 12 -9.77 18.17 13.98
N LEU A 13 -9.12 17.27 14.71
CA LEU A 13 -7.69 17.37 15.03
C LEU A 13 -6.78 16.86 13.90
N ILE A 14 -7.30 15.96 13.06
CA ILE A 14 -6.62 15.45 11.86
C ILE A 14 -7.53 15.73 10.66
N LYS A 15 -6.96 16.32 9.61
CA LYS A 15 -7.68 16.74 8.40
C LYS A 15 -7.28 15.88 7.20
N PRO A 16 -8.19 15.65 6.24
CA PRO A 16 -7.87 14.94 5.01
C PRO A 16 -6.94 15.74 4.09
N PRO A 17 -6.29 15.09 3.10
CA PRO A 17 -6.30 13.65 2.84
C PRO A 17 -5.51 12.85 3.89
N PHE A 18 -6.05 11.70 4.31
CA PHE A 18 -5.41 10.84 5.31
C PHE A 18 -4.40 9.89 4.67
N PHE A 19 -3.27 9.69 5.35
CA PHE A 19 -2.38 8.58 5.02
C PHE A 19 -2.47 7.48 6.06
N ILE A 20 -2.93 6.31 5.64
CA ILE A 20 -3.14 5.17 6.52
C ILE A 20 -2.08 4.12 6.23
N GLN A 21 -1.08 4.04 7.10
CA GLN A 21 -0.10 2.95 7.09
C GLN A 21 -0.59 1.80 7.96
N THR A 22 -0.82 0.64 7.35
CA THR A 22 -1.15 -0.60 8.06
C THR A 22 0.08 -1.49 8.16
N ILE A 23 0.37 -1.94 9.38
CA ILE A 23 1.60 -2.67 9.75
C ILE A 23 1.21 -4.07 10.20
N PHE A 24 1.78 -5.09 9.57
CA PHE A 24 1.44 -6.50 9.79
C PHE A 24 2.63 -7.35 10.21
N GLY A 25 2.37 -8.40 10.99
CA GLY A 25 3.35 -9.43 11.33
C GLY A 25 4.31 -9.06 12.46
N ILE A 26 3.99 -8.02 13.24
CA ILE A 26 4.72 -7.65 14.46
C ILE A 26 4.11 -8.40 15.65
N LEU A 27 4.96 -8.91 16.55
CA LEU A 27 4.50 -9.55 17.78
C LEU A 27 3.71 -8.53 18.63
N GLY A 28 2.46 -8.87 18.98
CA GLY A 28 1.53 -7.97 19.67
C GLY A 28 0.68 -7.09 18.73
N GLY A 29 0.94 -7.12 17.43
CA GLY A 29 0.10 -6.51 16.40
C GLY A 29 -0.77 -7.53 15.66
N ILE A 30 -1.35 -7.09 14.54
CA ILE A 30 -2.14 -7.94 13.65
C ILE A 30 -1.24 -8.87 12.82
N GLY A 31 -1.65 -10.11 12.64
CA GLY A 31 -0.91 -11.12 11.87
C GLY A 31 -0.85 -10.80 10.37
N ALA A 32 0.19 -11.28 9.70
CA ALA A 32 0.37 -11.11 8.24
C ALA A 32 -0.41 -12.16 7.42
N ASP A 33 -1.64 -12.45 7.84
CA ASP A 33 -2.58 -13.30 7.12
C ASP A 33 -3.35 -12.47 6.09
N GLU A 34 -3.85 -13.13 5.06
CA GLU A 34 -4.55 -12.45 3.99
C GLU A 34 -5.86 -11.80 4.44
N GLU A 35 -6.61 -12.49 5.29
CA GLU A 35 -7.89 -11.99 5.80
C GLU A 35 -7.71 -10.66 6.54
N ASN A 36 -6.57 -10.49 7.23
CA ASN A 36 -6.21 -9.26 7.91
C ASN A 36 -5.95 -8.12 6.92
N LEU A 37 -5.27 -8.38 5.80
CA LEU A 37 -5.05 -7.37 4.74
C LEU A 37 -6.38 -6.84 4.21
N MET A 38 -7.25 -7.77 3.82
CA MET A 38 -8.57 -7.47 3.26
C MET A 38 -9.46 -6.76 4.28
N HIS A 39 -9.40 -7.17 5.54
CA HIS A 39 -10.14 -6.55 6.62
C HIS A 39 -9.69 -5.10 6.83
N MET A 40 -8.39 -4.86 6.96
CA MET A 40 -7.86 -3.52 7.21
C MET A 40 -8.15 -2.55 6.06
N ARG A 41 -8.01 -2.99 4.80
CA ARG A 41 -8.43 -2.17 3.64
C ARG A 41 -9.91 -1.82 3.68
N ARG A 42 -10.77 -2.80 3.99
CA ARG A 42 -12.21 -2.58 4.10
C ARG A 42 -12.53 -1.57 5.19
N MET A 43 -11.84 -1.64 6.33
CA MET A 43 -12.03 -0.69 7.42
C MET A 43 -11.54 0.71 7.06
N ALA A 44 -10.39 0.84 6.40
CA ALA A 44 -9.90 2.13 5.91
C ALA A 44 -10.94 2.81 4.99
N LEU A 45 -11.46 2.09 3.99
CA LEU A 45 -12.49 2.62 3.10
C LEU A 45 -13.80 2.96 3.85
N LYS A 46 -14.23 2.12 4.79
CA LYS A 46 -15.47 2.33 5.55
C LYS A 46 -15.38 3.56 6.47
N LEU A 47 -14.22 3.79 7.06
CA LEU A 47 -14.00 4.85 8.05
C LEU A 47 -13.65 6.20 7.42
N PHE A 48 -12.85 6.19 6.35
CA PHE A 48 -12.24 7.40 5.80
C PHE A 48 -12.68 7.72 4.37
N GLY A 49 -13.54 6.89 3.76
CA GLY A 49 -14.09 7.15 2.43
C GLY A 49 -13.01 7.20 1.35
N GLU A 50 -13.17 8.10 0.38
CA GLU A 50 -12.18 8.33 -0.69
C GLU A 50 -11.10 9.34 -0.28
N ASP A 51 -11.24 9.99 0.87
CA ASP A 51 -10.31 11.00 1.39
C ASP A 51 -9.08 10.40 2.08
N HIS A 52 -8.68 9.18 1.69
CA HIS A 52 -7.51 8.52 2.23
C HIS A 52 -6.70 7.82 1.15
N GLU A 53 -5.41 7.72 1.44
CA GLU A 53 -4.50 6.87 0.73
C GLU A 53 -3.97 5.81 1.68
N TRP A 54 -3.85 4.59 1.17
CA TRP A 54 -3.56 3.42 1.98
C TRP A 54 -2.18 2.88 1.63
N SER A 55 -1.39 2.56 2.64
CA SER A 55 -0.08 1.94 2.53
C SER A 55 0.02 0.69 3.41
N VAL A 56 0.84 -0.25 2.96
CA VAL A 56 1.05 -1.52 3.63
C VAL A 56 2.53 -1.80 3.86
N LEU A 57 2.81 -2.31 5.05
CA LEU A 57 4.08 -2.86 5.49
C LEU A 57 3.84 -4.22 6.13
N ALA A 58 4.66 -5.22 5.80
CA ALA A 58 4.68 -6.49 6.52
C ALA A 58 6.09 -6.87 6.98
N ALA A 59 6.19 -7.34 8.22
CA ALA A 59 7.47 -7.63 8.85
C ALA A 59 8.16 -8.90 8.30
N GLY A 60 9.48 -8.84 8.23
CA GLY A 60 10.35 -9.96 7.91
C GLY A 60 10.04 -10.62 6.57
N ARG A 61 9.91 -11.95 6.59
CA ARG A 61 9.71 -12.76 5.37
C ARG A 61 8.44 -12.41 4.58
N PHE A 62 7.48 -11.72 5.21
CA PHE A 62 6.22 -11.35 4.58
C PHE A 62 6.33 -10.09 3.73
N GLN A 63 7.39 -9.27 3.88
CA GLN A 63 7.53 -7.96 3.24
C GLN A 63 7.20 -7.99 1.74
N MET A 64 7.87 -8.85 0.96
CA MET A 64 7.69 -8.90 -0.50
C MET A 64 6.31 -9.43 -0.95
N PRO A 65 5.87 -10.64 -0.55
CA PRO A 65 4.59 -11.17 -1.02
C PRO A 65 3.40 -10.32 -0.56
N TYR A 66 3.45 -9.79 0.67
CA TYR A 66 2.34 -9.05 1.27
C TYR A 66 2.18 -7.65 0.66
N THR A 67 3.29 -6.93 0.46
CA THR A 67 3.26 -5.61 -0.18
C THR A 67 2.95 -5.70 -1.68
N THR A 68 3.41 -6.76 -2.37
CA THR A 68 2.99 -7.02 -3.77
C THR A 68 1.48 -7.11 -3.87
N ARG A 69 0.84 -7.85 -2.96
CA ARG A 69 -0.62 -7.98 -2.94
C ARG A 69 -1.34 -6.69 -2.60
N ALA A 70 -0.80 -5.91 -1.66
CA ALA A 70 -1.32 -4.57 -1.39
C ALA A 70 -1.25 -3.67 -2.64
N GLY A 71 -0.14 -3.72 -3.37
CA GLY A 71 0.08 -3.00 -4.62
C GLY A 71 -0.96 -3.33 -5.69
N THR A 72 -1.26 -4.62 -5.90
CA THR A 72 -2.29 -5.03 -6.87
C THR A 72 -3.72 -4.62 -6.48
N MET A 73 -3.94 -4.29 -5.20
CA MET A 73 -5.21 -3.79 -4.67
C MET A 73 -5.30 -2.26 -4.71
N GLY A 74 -4.31 -1.59 -5.29
CA GLY A 74 -4.20 -0.13 -5.38
C GLY A 74 -3.64 0.55 -4.13
N GLY A 75 -3.02 -0.21 -3.22
CA GLY A 75 -2.33 0.34 -2.06
C GLY A 75 -0.89 0.73 -2.37
N ASN A 76 -0.38 1.69 -1.62
CA ASN A 76 1.05 2.02 -1.54
C ASN A 76 1.82 0.91 -0.80
N VAL A 77 3.11 0.78 -1.11
CA VAL A 77 3.97 -0.26 -0.53
C VAL A 77 5.13 0.36 0.24
N ARG A 78 5.42 -0.20 1.42
CA ARG A 78 6.61 0.13 2.19
C ARG A 78 7.55 -1.07 2.28
N VAL A 79 8.81 -0.81 1.95
CA VAL A 79 9.92 -1.76 2.11
C VAL A 79 11.09 -1.03 2.78
N GLY A 80 11.93 -1.79 3.47
CA GLY A 80 13.11 -1.29 4.15
C GLY A 80 13.72 -2.33 5.08
N LEU A 81 15.01 -2.15 5.36
CA LEU A 81 15.79 -2.92 6.33
C LEU A 81 15.24 -2.77 7.75
N GLU A 82 14.51 -1.70 8.02
CA GLU A 82 13.73 -1.51 9.25
C GLU A 82 12.64 -2.58 9.44
N ASP A 83 12.04 -3.06 8.35
CA ASP A 83 10.91 -3.98 8.40
C ASP A 83 11.34 -5.43 8.14
N SER A 84 12.39 -5.63 7.33
CA SER A 84 12.95 -6.94 7.01
C SER A 84 14.42 -6.86 6.65
N LEU A 85 15.24 -7.74 7.23
CA LEU A 85 16.65 -7.88 6.87
C LEU A 85 16.88 -8.68 5.57
N TYR A 86 15.84 -9.29 5.01
CA TYR A 86 15.98 -10.27 3.94
C TYR A 86 15.51 -9.73 2.59
N LEU A 87 16.28 -10.01 1.55
CA LEU A 87 15.85 -9.84 0.15
C LEU A 87 15.01 -11.04 -0.31
N GLY A 88 15.31 -12.23 0.20
CA GLY A 88 14.66 -13.50 -0.14
C GLY A 88 14.90 -14.55 0.94
N LYS A 89 14.36 -15.75 0.76
CA LYS A 89 14.50 -16.83 1.74
C LYS A 89 15.98 -17.16 1.96
N GLY A 90 16.49 -16.87 3.16
CA GLY A 90 17.89 -17.09 3.53
C GLY A 90 18.89 -16.13 2.89
N GLN A 91 18.43 -15.09 2.19
CA GLN A 91 19.30 -14.09 1.54
C GLN A 91 19.08 -12.73 2.19
N PHE A 92 20.11 -12.20 2.86
CA PHE A 92 20.09 -10.86 3.42
C PHE A 92 20.06 -9.80 2.31
N ALA A 93 19.36 -8.69 2.56
CA ALA A 93 19.50 -7.49 1.77
C ALA A 93 20.69 -6.69 2.32
N GLU A 94 21.60 -6.28 1.44
CA GLU A 94 22.78 -5.47 1.79
C GLU A 94 22.40 -3.98 1.90
N THR A 95 21.36 -3.55 1.18
CA THR A 95 20.91 -2.16 1.17
C THR A 95 19.38 -2.07 1.06
N ASN A 96 18.81 -0.96 1.57
CA ASN A 96 17.41 -0.60 1.31
C ASN A 96 17.12 -0.53 -0.20
N ALA A 97 18.08 -0.05 -1.00
CA ALA A 97 17.94 0.08 -2.44
C ALA A 97 17.68 -1.27 -3.14
N GLN A 98 18.26 -2.37 -2.66
CA GLN A 98 17.97 -3.70 -3.21
C GLN A 98 16.50 -4.10 -3.03
N GLN A 99 15.91 -3.78 -1.87
CA GLN A 99 14.50 -4.05 -1.62
C GLN A 99 13.59 -3.15 -2.44
N VAL A 100 13.91 -1.86 -2.55
CA VAL A 100 13.19 -0.90 -3.41
C VAL A 100 13.22 -1.36 -4.88
N THR A 101 14.40 -1.69 -5.41
CA THR A 101 14.54 -2.20 -6.79
C THR A 101 13.73 -3.48 -7.01
N LYS A 102 13.72 -4.39 -6.03
CA LYS A 102 12.97 -5.63 -6.13
C LYS A 102 11.46 -5.39 -6.19
N ILE A 103 10.90 -4.61 -5.26
CA ILE A 103 9.44 -4.35 -5.27
C ILE A 103 9.03 -3.53 -6.49
N ARG A 104 9.85 -2.55 -6.90
CA ARG A 104 9.65 -1.80 -8.14
C ARG A 104 9.52 -2.72 -9.35
N ARG A 105 10.49 -3.62 -9.54
CA ARG A 105 10.45 -4.58 -10.66
C ARG A 105 9.18 -5.44 -10.62
N ILE A 106 8.81 -5.97 -9.46
CA ILE A 106 7.60 -6.79 -9.32
C ILE A 106 6.35 -6.00 -9.73
N LEU A 107 6.22 -4.75 -9.29
CA LEU A 107 5.06 -3.91 -9.63
C LEU A 107 5.05 -3.51 -11.11
N GLU A 108 6.21 -3.17 -11.69
CA GLU A 108 6.35 -2.87 -13.11
C GLU A 108 6.02 -4.10 -13.98
N ASP A 109 6.47 -5.30 -13.59
CA ASP A 109 6.13 -6.57 -14.25
C ASP A 109 4.61 -6.85 -14.19
N LEU A 110 3.91 -6.32 -13.18
CA LEU A 110 2.45 -6.36 -13.03
C LEU A 110 1.74 -5.18 -13.74
N SER A 111 2.45 -4.42 -14.57
CA SER A 111 1.93 -3.25 -15.31
C SER A 111 1.46 -2.09 -14.43
N LEU A 112 2.01 -1.97 -13.22
CA LEU A 112 1.82 -0.83 -12.33
C LEU A 112 2.94 0.19 -12.53
N SER A 113 2.62 1.48 -12.36
CA SER A 113 3.58 2.58 -12.46
C SER A 113 4.09 2.98 -11.08
N ILE A 114 5.36 3.35 -10.96
CA ILE A 114 5.94 3.90 -9.72
C ILE A 114 5.94 5.42 -9.78
N ALA A 115 5.42 6.11 -8.76
CA ALA A 115 5.51 7.56 -8.71
C ALA A 115 6.94 8.06 -8.53
N THR A 116 7.13 9.24 -9.09
CA THR A 116 8.26 10.12 -8.82
C THR A 116 8.11 10.83 -7.47
N PRO A 117 9.22 11.31 -6.90
CA PRO A 117 9.16 12.11 -5.66
C PRO A 117 8.27 13.34 -5.73
N ASP A 118 8.14 13.98 -6.90
CA ASP A 118 7.29 15.17 -7.07
C ASP A 118 5.80 14.81 -7.08
N GLU A 119 5.47 13.68 -7.71
CA GLU A 119 4.11 13.13 -7.67
C GLU A 119 3.70 12.79 -6.24
N SER A 120 4.57 12.14 -5.47
CA SER A 120 4.34 11.83 -4.05
C SER A 120 4.22 13.06 -3.14
N ARG A 121 4.70 14.23 -3.55
CA ARG A 121 4.53 15.48 -2.78
C ARG A 121 3.24 16.21 -3.13
N THR A 122 2.77 16.07 -4.38
CA THR A 122 1.66 16.85 -4.93
C THR A 122 0.32 16.18 -4.63
N GLY A 123 0.22 14.89 -4.92
CA GLY A 123 -0.76 14.00 -4.30
C GLY A 123 0.03 13.29 -3.22
N ILE A 124 -0.42 13.31 -1.98
CA ILE A 124 0.43 12.86 -0.88
C ILE A 124 0.81 11.37 -1.07
N TRP A 125 0.09 10.58 -1.91
CA TRP A 125 0.41 9.17 -2.21
C TRP A 125 -0.05 8.56 -3.56
N ASP A 126 0.04 9.29 -4.68
CA ASP A 126 -0.35 8.77 -6.02
C ASP A 126 0.66 7.72 -6.59
N CYS A 127 1.29 6.93 -5.71
CA CYS A 127 2.49 6.15 -6.01
C CYS A 127 2.30 5.00 -6.98
N ILE A 128 1.06 4.51 -7.12
CA ILE A 128 0.78 3.25 -7.82
C ILE A 128 -0.39 3.35 -8.82
N LEU A 129 -1.23 4.40 -8.79
CA LEU A 129 -2.54 4.37 -9.46
C LEU A 129 -2.75 5.42 -10.58
N LYS A 130 -1.94 5.36 -11.66
CA LYS A 130 -2.34 6.03 -12.92
C LYS A 130 -3.29 5.19 -13.79
N SER A 131 -3.29 3.86 -13.65
CA SER A 131 -3.99 2.98 -14.60
C SER A 131 -5.46 2.68 -14.26
N MET A 132 -5.91 2.80 -13.00
CA MET A 132 -7.28 2.38 -12.62
C MET A 132 -8.28 3.54 -12.46
N ASN A 133 -7.84 4.76 -12.13
CA ASN A 133 -8.73 5.89 -11.86
C ASN A 133 -8.97 6.85 -13.03
N SER A 134 -8.24 6.72 -14.14
CA SER A 134 -8.65 7.35 -15.39
C SER A 134 -9.63 6.41 -16.08
N GLY A 135 -10.84 6.87 -16.40
CA GLY A 135 -11.86 6.12 -17.17
C GLY A 135 -11.43 5.68 -18.59
N ARG A 136 -10.12 5.57 -18.87
CA ARG A 136 -9.51 5.13 -20.13
C ARG A 136 -9.47 3.62 -20.32
N VAL A 137 -9.64 2.80 -19.29
CA VAL A 137 -9.63 1.32 -19.44
C VAL A 137 -10.99 0.75 -19.89
N ARG A 138 -12.00 1.59 -20.15
CA ARG A 138 -13.29 1.11 -20.71
C ARG A 138 -13.25 0.80 -22.22
N ASN A 139 -12.18 1.14 -22.95
CA ASN A 139 -12.14 1.03 -24.42
C ASN A 139 -11.00 0.19 -25.00
N ALA A 140 -10.22 -0.56 -24.21
CA ALA A 140 -9.12 -1.38 -24.74
C ALA A 140 -9.52 -2.82 -25.13
N PHE A 141 -10.77 -3.24 -24.90
CA PHE A 141 -11.31 -4.51 -25.38
C PHE A 141 -12.48 -4.28 -26.34
N ARG A 142 -12.19 -3.71 -27.53
CA ARG A 142 -13.11 -3.73 -28.66
C ARG A 142 -12.34 -3.73 -29.99
N THR A 143 -11.79 -4.88 -30.34
CA THR A 143 -11.41 -5.42 -31.67
C THR A 143 -10.68 -6.73 -31.34
N SER A 144 -11.11 -7.94 -31.70
CA SER A 144 -11.81 -8.45 -32.89
C SER A 144 -12.93 -9.43 -32.53
#